data_AF-M1Y408-F1
#
_entry.id   AF-M1Y408-F1
#
_cell.length_a   1.000
_cell.length_b   1.000
_cell.length_c   1.000
_cell.angle_alpha   90.00
_cell.angle_beta   90.00
_cell.angle_gamma   90.00
#
_symmetry.space_group_name_H-M   'P 1'
#
loop_
_entity.id
_entity.type
_entity.pdbx_description
1 polymer ?
#
loop_
_entity_poly.entity_id
_entity_poly.type
_entity_poly.pdbx_seq_one_letter_code
_entity_poly.pdbx_strand_id
1 'polypeptide(L)'
;MQRRQPTTEARTDDPLGPSAVRTRCEQLCVRNYDENRSYRVRLSVSRPSVGSPDGTTVRNGDASASDDHYEYEATYELAPGAVTTEMAVVAPGRYDVSVVGTAGPVGGDAGDTGRKQITAAATCNVGQAPPQTIVVEVGNGVVSVTEGIVG
;
A
#
# COMPACT_ATOMS: atom_id res chain seq x y z
N MET A 1 -58.24 -21.79 -41.45
CA MET A 1 -57.59 -23.09 -41.19
C MET A 1 -56.14 -22.83 -40.75
N GLN A 2 -55.74 -23.42 -39.62
CA GLN A 2 -54.40 -23.87 -39.16
C GLN A 2 -53.20 -22.89 -39.25
N ARG A 3 -52.69 -22.36 -38.12
CA ARG A 3 -51.74 -22.93 -37.11
C ARG A 3 -50.27 -22.90 -37.55
N ARG A 4 -49.43 -22.10 -36.85
CA ARG A 4 -48.44 -22.51 -35.82
C ARG A 4 -47.54 -21.32 -35.42
N GLN A 5 -47.46 -21.04 -34.12
CA GLN A 5 -46.37 -20.29 -33.50
C GLN A 5 -45.10 -21.18 -33.47
N PRO A 6 -43.92 -20.57 -33.29
CA PRO A 6 -43.19 -20.89 -32.07
C PRO A 6 -42.64 -19.66 -31.34
N THR A 7 -42.81 -19.74 -30.03
CA THR A 7 -42.17 -19.02 -28.94
C THR A 7 -40.65 -18.95 -29.10
N THR A 8 -40.05 -17.79 -28.84
CA THR A 8 -38.69 -17.71 -28.28
C THR A 8 -38.64 -16.50 -27.37
N GLU A 9 -38.89 -16.77 -26.10
CA GLU A 9 -38.50 -15.91 -25.00
C GLU A 9 -36.97 -15.85 -24.96
N ALA A 10 -36.38 -14.75 -25.39
CA ALA A 10 -34.99 -14.44 -25.05
C ALA A 10 -35.00 -13.65 -23.74
N ARG A 11 -35.19 -14.40 -22.64
CA ARG A 11 -34.75 -14.01 -21.31
C ARG A 11 -33.22 -14.03 -21.35
N THR A 12 -32.58 -12.88 -21.49
CA THR A 12 -31.23 -12.71 -20.98
C THR A 12 -31.35 -12.00 -19.64
N ASP A 13 -31.83 -12.78 -18.68
CA ASP A 13 -31.52 -12.55 -17.27
C ASP A 13 -30.03 -12.91 -17.18
N ASP A 14 -29.16 -11.91 -17.29
CA ASP A 14 -27.79 -12.04 -16.83
C ASP A 14 -27.87 -11.71 -15.34
N PRO A 15 -27.91 -12.71 -14.44
CA PRO A 15 -27.72 -12.42 -13.04
C PRO A 15 -26.26 -11.97 -12.91
N LEU A 16 -26.05 -10.66 -12.85
CA LEU A 16 -24.92 -10.10 -12.10
C LEU A 16 -25.06 -10.60 -10.67
N GLY A 17 -24.59 -11.81 -10.42
CA GLY A 17 -24.60 -12.42 -9.10
C GLY A 17 -23.84 -11.50 -8.15
N PRO A 18 -24.21 -11.43 -6.86
CA PRO A 18 -23.53 -10.62 -5.85
C PRO A 18 -22.10 -11.11 -5.52
N SER A 19 -21.45 -11.83 -6.42
CA SER A 19 -20.12 -12.44 -6.26
C SER A 19 -19.12 -12.06 -7.35
N ALA A 20 -19.40 -11.02 -8.14
CA ALA A 20 -18.33 -10.19 -8.67
C ALA A 20 -17.82 -9.25 -7.56
N VAL A 21 -17.47 -9.82 -6.40
CA VAL A 21 -16.59 -9.15 -5.44
C VAL A 21 -15.38 -8.82 -6.27
N ARG A 22 -15.13 -7.53 -6.51
CA ARG A 22 -13.99 -7.05 -7.26
C ARG A 22 -12.77 -7.75 -6.65
N THR A 23 -12.21 -8.73 -7.35
CA THR A 23 -10.98 -9.47 -7.00
C THR A 23 -9.76 -8.58 -7.22
N ARG A 24 -9.90 -7.31 -6.84
CA ARG A 24 -8.82 -6.36 -6.70
C ARG A 24 -8.82 -6.07 -5.21
N CYS A 25 -8.00 -6.81 -4.45
CA CYS A 25 -7.75 -6.41 -3.08
C CYS A 25 -6.88 -5.15 -3.09
N GLU A 26 -7.20 -4.22 -2.21
CA GLU A 26 -6.35 -3.08 -1.93
C GLU A 26 -5.01 -3.63 -1.43
N GLN A 27 -3.93 -3.29 -2.10
CA GLN A 27 -2.60 -3.79 -1.74
C GLN A 27 -1.90 -2.85 -0.77
N LEU A 28 -2.35 -1.60 -0.71
CA LEU A 28 -1.84 -0.59 0.20
C LEU A 28 -3.00 0.24 0.74
N CYS A 29 -3.03 0.41 2.05
CA CYS A 29 -3.90 1.34 2.76
C CYS A 29 -3.03 2.25 3.61
N VAL A 30 -3.18 3.56 3.45
CA VAL A 30 -2.48 4.59 4.24
C VAL A 30 -3.52 5.42 4.96
N ARG A 31 -3.43 5.48 6.29
CA ARG A 31 -4.44 6.12 7.14
C ARG A 31 -3.84 7.03 8.19
N ASN A 32 -4.42 8.21 8.35
CA ASN A 32 -4.15 9.13 9.45
C ASN A 32 -5.26 9.06 10.51
N TYR A 33 -4.91 8.64 11.73
CA TYR A 33 -5.80 8.63 12.89
C TYR A 33 -5.72 9.90 13.74
N ASP A 34 -4.84 10.84 13.40
CA ASP A 34 -4.79 12.14 14.06
C ASP A 34 -5.84 13.07 13.47
N GLU A 35 -6.62 13.71 14.33
CA GLU A 35 -7.64 14.69 13.93
C GLU A 35 -7.09 16.12 13.86
N ASN A 36 -5.85 16.35 14.32
CA ASN A 36 -5.28 17.69 14.47
C ASN A 36 -3.98 17.89 13.69
N ARG A 37 -3.41 16.83 13.12
CA ARG A 37 -2.14 16.87 12.39
C ARG A 37 -2.26 16.32 10.99
N SER A 38 -1.56 16.97 10.08
CA SER A 38 -1.29 16.44 8.75
C SER A 38 0.05 15.70 8.73
N TYR A 39 0.15 14.73 7.83
CA TYR A 39 1.35 13.93 7.67
C TYR A 39 1.75 13.89 6.20
N ARG A 40 3.05 14.04 5.95
CA ARG A 40 3.66 13.72 4.67
C ARG A 40 4.49 12.46 4.85
N VAL A 41 4.12 11.38 4.17
CA VAL A 41 4.82 10.09 4.25
C VAL A 41 5.28 9.63 2.88
N ARG A 42 6.56 9.27 2.77
CA ARG A 42 7.11 8.54 1.63
C ARG A 42 7.16 7.06 1.98
N LEU A 43 6.52 6.26 1.15
CA LEU A 43 6.48 4.81 1.25
C LEU A 43 7.32 4.24 0.13
N SER A 44 8.21 3.32 0.47
CA SER A 44 9.06 2.62 -0.48
C SER A 44 8.96 1.11 -0.23
N VAL A 45 8.70 0.34 -1.29
CA VAL A 45 8.54 -1.11 -1.29
C VAL A 45 9.66 -1.70 -2.14
N SER A 46 10.46 -2.59 -1.56
CA SER A 46 11.55 -3.28 -2.25
C SER A 46 11.47 -4.78 -2.03
N ARG A 47 12.12 -5.54 -2.92
CA ARG A 47 12.33 -6.97 -2.68
C ARG A 47 13.27 -7.13 -1.49
N PRO A 48 13.04 -8.13 -0.62
CA PRO A 48 14.01 -8.45 0.41
C PRO A 48 15.33 -8.77 -0.26
N SER A 49 16.40 -8.10 0.15
CA SER A 49 17.73 -8.40 -0.37
C SER A 49 18.05 -9.84 0.02
N VAL A 50 17.99 -10.76 -0.95
CA VAL A 50 18.61 -12.08 -0.80
C VAL A 50 20.09 -11.81 -0.66
N GLY A 51 20.59 -11.85 0.58
CA GLY A 51 22.01 -11.77 0.83
C GLY A 51 22.71 -12.75 -0.10
N SER A 52 23.64 -12.25 -0.91
CA SER A 52 24.42 -13.09 -1.82
C SER A 52 24.88 -14.33 -1.06
N PRO A 53 24.53 -15.56 -1.51
CA PRO A 53 24.87 -16.78 -0.79
C PRO A 53 26.38 -17.07 -0.75
N ASP A 54 27.20 -16.30 -1.47
CA ASP A 54 28.65 -16.41 -1.42
C ASP A 54 29.24 -15.34 -0.50
N GLY A 55 29.65 -15.78 0.69
CA GLY A 55 30.45 -15.03 1.67
C GLY A 55 31.87 -14.69 1.19
N THR A 56 32.01 -14.14 -0.02
CA THR A 56 33.28 -13.62 -0.51
C THR A 56 33.34 -12.13 -0.20
N THR A 57 33.94 -11.76 0.91
CA THR A 57 34.29 -10.36 1.23
C THR A 57 35.36 -9.88 0.25
N VAL A 58 34.94 -9.39 -0.93
CA VAL A 58 35.84 -8.62 -1.80
C VAL A 58 35.87 -7.20 -1.23
N ARG A 59 36.88 -6.92 -0.41
CA ARG A 59 37.33 -5.55 -0.16
C ARG A 59 37.82 -5.00 -1.49
N ASN A 60 37.08 -4.07 -2.09
CA ASN A 60 37.63 -2.98 -2.91
C ASN A 60 36.60 -1.87 -2.99
N GLY A 61 37.05 -0.66 -2.66
CA GLY A 61 36.23 0.54 -2.60
C GLY A 61 35.66 0.90 -3.96
N ASP A 62 34.36 0.72 -4.09
CA ASP A 62 33.44 1.75 -4.57
C ASP A 62 32.10 1.30 -4.00
N ALA A 63 31.74 1.82 -2.82
CA ALA A 63 30.37 1.70 -2.34
C ALA A 63 29.54 2.61 -3.26
N SER A 64 29.27 2.13 -4.47
CA SER A 64 28.10 2.58 -5.22
C SER A 64 26.98 2.53 -4.20
N ALA A 65 26.47 3.71 -3.83
CA ALA A 65 25.25 3.85 -3.07
C ALA A 65 24.31 2.77 -3.57
N SER A 66 23.91 1.85 -2.69
CA SER A 66 22.98 0.78 -3.03
C SER A 66 21.93 1.40 -3.92
N ASP A 67 21.87 0.97 -5.18
CA ASP A 67 20.78 1.35 -6.06
C ASP A 67 19.58 0.70 -5.41
N ASP A 68 18.96 1.42 -4.46
CA ASP A 68 17.85 0.95 -3.67
C ASP A 68 16.70 0.80 -4.65
N HIS A 69 16.66 -0.37 -5.28
CA HIS A 69 15.71 -0.68 -6.33
C HIS A 69 14.36 -0.91 -5.67
N TYR A 70 13.53 0.13 -5.70
CA TYR A 70 12.15 0.06 -5.25
C TYR A 70 11.26 -0.47 -6.38
N GLU A 71 10.47 -1.48 -6.04
CA GLU A 71 9.39 -2.00 -6.89
C GLU A 71 8.21 -1.00 -6.92
N TYR A 72 8.08 -0.22 -5.85
CA TYR A 72 7.14 0.90 -5.76
C TYR A 72 7.64 1.97 -4.80
N GLU A 73 7.47 3.24 -5.17
CA GLU A 73 7.68 4.38 -4.29
C GLU A 73 6.59 5.43 -4.51
N ALA A 74 6.01 5.93 -3.43
CA ALA A 74 5.02 7.01 -3.49
C ALA A 74 5.10 7.91 -2.26
N THR A 75 4.66 9.17 -2.42
CA THR A 75 4.53 10.13 -1.32
C THR A 75 3.06 10.49 -1.15
N TYR A 76 2.56 10.37 0.09
CA TYR A 76 1.19 10.69 0.47
C TYR A 76 1.17 11.92 1.37
N GLU A 77 0.29 12.86 1.05
CA GLU A 77 -0.07 14.00 1.89
C GLU A 77 -1.41 13.67 2.54
N LEU A 78 -1.40 13.41 3.85
CA LEU A 78 -2.56 12.97 4.61
C LEU A 78 -3.05 14.13 5.47
N ALA A 79 -4.23 14.66 5.13
CA ALA A 79 -4.99 15.54 6.03
C ALA A 79 -5.42 14.78 7.29
N PRO A 80 -5.87 15.48 8.35
CA PRO A 80 -6.43 14.81 9.52
C PRO A 80 -7.57 13.87 9.16
N GLY A 81 -7.56 12.66 9.73
CA GLY A 81 -8.55 11.62 9.44
C GLY A 81 -8.50 11.04 8.02
N ALA A 82 -7.56 11.46 7.15
CA ALA A 82 -7.51 11.01 5.77
C ALA A 82 -7.17 9.52 5.66
N VAL A 83 -7.80 8.87 4.67
CA VAL A 83 -7.52 7.49 4.26
C VAL A 83 -7.29 7.48 2.76
N THR A 84 -6.25 6.77 2.31
CA THR A 84 -5.95 6.54 0.90
C THR A 84 -5.68 5.07 0.69
N THR A 85 -6.29 4.48 -0.34
CA THR A 85 -6.07 3.09 -0.70
C THR A 85 -5.63 2.99 -2.14
N GLU A 86 -4.72 2.05 -2.41
CA GLU A 86 -4.15 1.81 -3.74
C GLU A 86 -4.32 0.33 -4.10
N MET A 87 -4.62 0.09 -5.37
CA MET A 87 -4.83 -1.25 -5.92
C MET A 87 -3.66 -1.64 -6.81
N ALA A 88 -3.25 -2.91 -6.77
CA ALA A 88 -2.26 -3.48 -7.70
C ALA A 88 -0.96 -2.66 -7.82
N VAL A 89 -0.44 -2.23 -6.67
CA VAL A 89 0.77 -1.44 -6.48
C VAL A 89 2.02 -2.24 -6.90
N VAL A 90 2.07 -3.53 -6.56
CA VAL A 90 3.17 -4.44 -6.90
C VAL A 90 2.63 -5.85 -7.21
N ALA A 91 3.44 -6.67 -7.89
CA ALA A 91 3.13 -8.07 -8.09
C ALA A 91 3.00 -8.80 -6.74
N PRO A 92 2.19 -9.88 -6.62
CA PRO A 92 2.14 -10.65 -5.39
C PRO A 92 3.51 -11.18 -4.97
N GLY A 93 3.81 -11.13 -3.66
CA GLY A 93 5.10 -11.55 -3.12
C GLY A 93 5.40 -10.97 -1.75
N ARG A 94 6.57 -11.29 -1.22
CA ARG A 94 7.09 -10.75 0.04
C ARG A 94 8.00 -9.55 -0.26
N TYR A 95 7.81 -8.47 0.48
CA TYR A 95 8.51 -7.20 0.29
C TYR A 95 8.96 -6.60 1.61
N ASP A 96 10.10 -5.90 1.58
CA ASP A 96 10.48 -4.97 2.62
C ASP A 96 9.83 -3.62 2.35
N VAL A 97 9.11 -3.11 3.34
CA VAL A 97 8.38 -1.86 3.28
C VAL A 97 9.04 -0.89 4.25
N SER A 98 9.37 0.29 3.76
CA SER A 98 9.87 1.39 4.57
C SER A 98 8.99 2.61 4.39
N VAL A 99 8.73 3.30 5.50
CA VAL A 99 7.96 4.53 5.51
C VAL A 99 8.75 5.57 6.28
N VAL A 100 9.00 6.71 5.65
CA VAL A 100 9.62 7.88 6.28
C VAL A 100 8.70 9.06 6.07
N GLY A 101 8.47 9.85 7.12
CA GLY A 101 7.60 10.99 7.01
C GLY A 101 7.85 12.07 8.03
N THR A 102 6.99 13.08 7.96
CA THR A 102 6.96 14.20 8.91
C THR A 102 5.52 14.48 9.34
N ALA A 103 5.35 14.79 10.61
CA ALA A 103 4.08 15.24 11.19
C ALA A 103 4.11 16.76 11.36
N GLY A 104 3.06 17.46 10.95
CA GLY A 104 2.93 18.91 11.13
C GLY A 104 1.54 19.33 11.59
N PRO A 105 1.39 20.51 12.20
CA PRO A 105 0.08 21.07 12.47
C PRO A 105 -0.64 21.40 11.17
N VAL A 106 -1.96 21.27 11.18
CA VAL A 106 -2.81 21.61 10.03
C VAL A 106 -2.73 23.12 9.80
N GLY A 107 -2.39 23.53 8.57
CA GLY A 107 -2.21 24.94 8.22
C GLY A 107 -0.89 25.55 8.68
N GLY A 108 0.04 24.75 9.21
CA GLY A 108 1.39 25.20 9.52
C GLY A 108 2.23 25.42 8.27
N ASP A 109 2.90 26.58 8.19
CA ASP A 109 3.82 26.91 7.11
C ASP A 109 5.00 25.93 7.03
N ALA A 110 5.61 25.83 5.85
CA ALA A 110 6.69 24.90 5.57
C ALA A 110 7.95 25.07 6.46
N GLY A 111 8.05 26.19 7.18
CA GLY A 111 9.14 26.53 8.10
C GLY A 111 8.89 26.21 9.58
N ASP A 112 7.77 25.58 9.94
CA ASP A 112 7.46 25.31 11.34
C ASP A 112 8.42 24.26 11.92
N THR A 113 9.19 24.65 12.95
CA THR A 113 10.21 23.85 13.64
C THR A 113 9.58 22.72 14.48
N GLY A 114 8.25 22.63 14.52
CA GLY A 114 7.50 21.54 15.15
C GLY A 114 7.38 20.25 14.32
N ARG A 115 8.00 20.15 13.13
CA ARG A 115 7.92 18.95 12.30
C ARG A 115 8.67 17.78 12.91
N LYS A 116 7.93 16.79 13.42
CA LYS A 116 8.51 15.55 13.96
C LYS A 116 8.75 14.55 12.84
N GLN A 117 9.99 14.07 12.70
CA GLN A 117 10.29 12.95 11.81
C GLN A 117 9.72 11.65 12.39
N ILE A 118 9.11 10.86 11.52
CA ILE A 118 8.54 9.55 11.82
C ILE A 118 9.09 8.53 10.83
N THR A 119 9.35 7.31 11.30
CA THR A 119 9.84 6.22 10.45
C THR A 119 9.34 4.88 10.97
N ALA A 120 9.04 3.97 10.06
CA ALA A 120 8.74 2.58 10.35
C ALA A 120 9.19 1.70 9.18
N ALA A 121 9.52 0.46 9.48
CA ALA A 121 9.81 -0.55 8.48
C ALA A 121 9.24 -1.90 8.93
N ALA A 122 8.76 -2.67 7.97
CA ALA A 122 8.26 -4.02 8.18
C ALA A 122 8.41 -4.84 6.90
N THR A 123 8.47 -6.16 7.04
CA THR A 123 8.34 -7.06 5.89
C THR A 123 6.88 -7.47 5.76
N CYS A 124 6.30 -7.31 4.57
CA CYS A 124 4.90 -7.58 4.30
C CYS A 124 4.72 -8.49 3.09
N ASN A 125 3.73 -9.37 3.16
CA ASN A 125 3.21 -10.14 2.04
C ASN A 125 2.16 -9.28 1.32
N VAL A 126 2.28 -9.18 0.00
CA VAL A 126 1.34 -8.50 -0.88
C VAL A 126 0.70 -9.52 -1.81
N GLY A 127 -0.60 -9.43 -2.03
CA GLY A 127 -1.32 -10.43 -2.80
C GLY A 127 -2.80 -10.09 -3.01
N GLN A 128 -3.63 -11.12 -3.12
CA GLN A 128 -5.06 -11.01 -3.43
C GLN A 128 -5.96 -11.40 -2.25
N ALA A 129 -5.37 -11.74 -1.10
CA ALA A 129 -6.12 -12.03 0.12
C ALA A 129 -6.04 -10.83 1.09
N PRO A 130 -7.05 -10.60 1.95
CA PRO A 130 -7.05 -9.49 2.91
C PRO A 130 -5.80 -9.37 3.81
N PRO A 131 -5.16 -10.45 4.30
CA PRO A 131 -3.93 -10.31 5.07
C PRO A 131 -2.69 -10.04 4.22
N GLN A 132 -2.82 -10.05 2.89
CA GLN A 132 -1.73 -9.77 1.95
C GLN A 132 -1.81 -8.32 1.45
N THR A 133 -1.95 -7.39 2.39
CA THR A 133 -2.10 -5.95 2.17
C THR A 133 -1.12 -5.23 3.07
N ILE A 134 -0.46 -4.19 2.57
CA ILE A 134 0.35 -3.27 3.36
C ILE A 134 -0.59 -2.25 4.00
N VAL A 135 -0.57 -2.15 5.32
CA VAL A 135 -1.31 -1.13 6.07
C VAL A 135 -0.31 -0.19 6.72
N VAL A 136 -0.43 1.09 6.41
CA VAL A 136 0.37 2.16 7.00
C VAL A 136 -0.55 3.07 7.80
N GLU A 137 -0.27 3.15 9.09
CA GLU A 137 -1.05 3.95 10.01
C GLU A 137 -0.16 5.04 10.59
N VAL A 138 -0.61 6.28 10.49
CA VAL A 138 0.02 7.43 11.14
C VAL A 138 -0.94 8.06 12.12
N GLY A 139 -0.39 8.62 13.19
CA GLY A 139 -1.17 9.38 14.15
C GLY A 139 -0.37 9.62 15.42
N ASN A 140 -0.76 10.62 16.21
CA ASN A 140 -0.10 10.92 17.48
C ASN A 140 1.43 11.14 17.39
N GLY A 141 1.94 11.52 16.21
CA GLY A 141 3.37 11.65 15.94
C GLY A 141 4.13 10.33 15.87
N VAL A 142 3.46 9.24 15.54
CA VAL A 142 4.05 7.92 15.25
C VAL A 142 3.57 7.39 13.90
N VAL A 143 4.29 6.39 13.38
CA VAL A 143 3.92 5.63 12.19
C VAL A 143 4.13 4.14 12.47
N SER A 144 3.23 3.30 11.96
CA SER A 144 3.33 1.85 11.94
C SER A 144 3.09 1.33 10.53
N VAL A 145 3.75 0.21 10.23
CA VAL A 145 3.54 -0.57 9.01
C VAL A 145 3.24 -2.00 9.43
N THR A 146 2.12 -2.53 8.97
CA THR A 146 1.68 -3.90 9.28
C THR A 146 1.11 -4.58 8.05
N GLU A 147 1.06 -5.90 8.09
CA GLU A 147 0.22 -6.67 7.16
C GLU A 147 -1.26 -6.51 7.54
N GLY A 148 -2.15 -6.67 6.56
CA GLY A 148 -3.57 -6.80 6.82
C GLY A 148 -3.86 -7.95 7.79
N ILE A 149 -4.91 -7.83 8.59
CA ILE A 149 -5.35 -8.87 9.51
C ILE A 149 -6.69 -9.40 9.02
N VAL A 150 -6.89 -10.72 9.08
CA VAL A 150 -8.21 -11.33 8.89
C VAL A 150 -8.98 -11.16 10.19
N GLY A 151 -10.10 -10.43 10.14
CA GLY A 151 -11.06 -10.32 11.24
C GLY A 151 -11.95 -11.55 11.39
#